data_AF-A0A0N1LMF3-F1
#
_entry.id   AF-A0A0N1LMF3-F1
#
_cell.length_a   1.000
_cell.length_b   1.000
_cell.length_c   1.000
_cell.angle_alpha   90.00
_cell.angle_beta   90.00
_cell.angle_gamma   90.00
#
_symmetry.space_group_name_H-M   'P 1'
#
loop_
_entity.id
_entity.type
_entity.pdbx_description
1 polymer ?
#
loop_
_entity_poly.entity_id
_entity_poly.type
_entity_poly.pdbx_seq_one_letter_code
_entity_poly.pdbx_strand_id
1 'polypeptide(L)'
;MSAISATAPIFTEFGTEDEGWDIDGNGGPGIGLTAKAVQVWAVCQPVQSTIGDAATAFNLPLAMIAQAVEYHPYMYLDGPADNPATAIGHDGE
;
A
#
# COMPACT_ATOMS: atom_id res chain seq x y z
N MET A 1 8.92 27.53 11.69
CA MET A 1 8.53 26.35 10.89
C MET A 1 8.13 25.26 11.88
N SER A 2 6.84 25.04 12.08
CA SER A 2 6.38 23.92 12.92
C SER A 2 6.47 22.64 12.10
N ALA A 3 7.20 21.65 12.60
CA ALA A 3 7.17 20.31 12.05
C ALA A 3 5.74 19.76 12.19
N ILE A 4 5.12 19.42 11.07
CA ILE A 4 3.89 18.64 11.07
C ILE A 4 4.31 17.27 11.59
N SER A 5 3.93 16.93 12.82
CA SER A 5 4.11 15.57 13.33
C SER A 5 3.31 14.66 12.41
N ALA A 6 3.97 13.81 11.63
CA ALA A 6 3.27 12.79 10.86
C ALA A 6 2.47 11.95 11.87
N THR A 7 1.14 11.98 11.75
CA THR A 7 0.25 11.13 12.56
C THR A 7 0.65 9.69 12.29
N ALA A 8 0.80 8.89 13.35
CA ALA A 8 1.08 7.47 13.18
C ALA A 8 0.02 6.81 12.27
N PRO A 9 0.39 5.79 11.47
CA PRO A 9 -0.57 5.08 10.64
C PRO A 9 -1.73 4.58 11.50
N ILE A 10 -2.95 4.78 11.00
CA ILE A 10 -4.16 4.44 11.76
C ILE A 10 -4.40 2.91 11.83
N PHE A 11 -3.78 2.15 10.93
CA PHE A 11 -3.85 0.69 10.85
C PHE A 11 -2.45 0.09 10.89
N THR A 12 -2.32 -1.06 11.53
CA THR A 12 -1.08 -1.85 11.59
C THR A 12 -1.21 -3.25 11.00
N GLU A 13 -2.42 -3.63 10.61
CA GLU A 13 -2.78 -4.91 10.01
C GLU A 13 -3.99 -4.74 9.09
N PHE A 14 -4.19 -5.69 8.18
CA PHE A 14 -5.36 -5.71 7.30
C PHE A 14 -6.61 -6.20 8.03
N GLY A 15 -7.77 -5.72 7.58
CA GLY A 15 -9.06 -6.24 7.99
C GLY A 15 -9.29 -7.67 7.51
N THR A 16 -10.23 -8.38 8.15
CA THR A 16 -10.54 -9.77 7.78
C THR A 16 -11.30 -9.91 6.46
N GLU A 17 -11.96 -8.85 6.01
CA GLU A 17 -12.61 -8.77 4.71
C GLU A 17 -11.60 -8.44 3.61
N ASP A 18 -11.23 -9.40 2.77
CA ASP A 18 -10.19 -9.22 1.74
C ASP A 18 -10.47 -8.07 0.74
N GLU A 19 -11.70 -8.01 0.24
CA GLU A 19 -12.12 -7.06 -0.81
C GLU A 19 -12.94 -5.89 -0.26
N GLY A 20 -13.05 -5.79 1.07
CA GLY A 20 -13.97 -4.91 1.76
C GLY A 20 -13.30 -4.02 2.79
N TRP A 21 -14.14 -3.42 3.62
CA TRP A 21 -13.72 -2.71 4.81
C TRP A 21 -14.22 -3.52 5.99
N ASP A 22 -13.35 -3.85 6.94
CA ASP A 22 -13.72 -4.65 8.10
C ASP A 22 -14.52 -3.81 9.11
N ILE A 23 -15.76 -3.48 8.74
CA ILE A 23 -16.67 -2.61 9.50
C ILE A 23 -17.07 -3.26 10.83
N ASP A 24 -17.20 -4.59 10.83
CA ASP A 24 -17.63 -5.38 11.99
C ASP A 24 -16.45 -5.87 12.86
N GLY A 25 -15.20 -5.62 12.45
CA GLY A 25 -13.97 -6.05 13.11
C GLY A 25 -13.04 -4.91 13.51
N ASN A 26 -11.75 -5.00 13.13
CA ASN A 26 -10.70 -4.06 13.56
C ASN A 26 -10.74 -2.71 12.81
N GLY A 27 -11.68 -2.53 11.89
CA GLY A 27 -11.90 -1.27 11.17
C GLY A 27 -10.88 -1.00 10.06
N GLY A 28 -10.04 -1.97 9.70
CA GLY A 28 -9.02 -1.84 8.67
C GLY A 28 -9.51 -2.21 7.26
N PRO A 29 -8.84 -1.74 6.20
CA PRO A 29 -9.12 -2.17 4.84
C PRO A 29 -8.67 -3.62 4.61
N GLY A 30 -9.33 -4.31 3.69
CA GLY A 30 -8.87 -5.59 3.15
C GLY A 30 -7.58 -5.49 2.34
N ILE A 31 -6.83 -6.58 2.27
CA ILE A 31 -5.59 -6.64 1.48
C ILE A 31 -5.87 -6.56 -0.02
N GLY A 32 -6.88 -7.27 -0.54
CA GLY A 32 -7.31 -7.20 -1.94
C GLY A 32 -7.83 -5.83 -2.35
N LEU A 33 -8.64 -5.18 -1.49
CA LEU A 33 -9.07 -3.80 -1.71
C LEU A 33 -7.88 -2.84 -1.79
N THR A 34 -6.94 -2.97 -0.84
CA THR A 34 -5.72 -2.15 -0.81
C THR A 34 -4.84 -2.39 -2.03
N ALA A 35 -4.64 -3.65 -2.43
CA ALA A 35 -3.84 -4.04 -3.58
C ALA A 35 -4.34 -3.41 -4.88
N LYS A 36 -5.66 -3.47 -5.14
CA LYS A 36 -6.27 -2.83 -6.32
C LYS A 36 -6.15 -1.31 -6.27
N ALA A 37 -6.34 -0.72 -5.11
CA ALA A 37 -6.19 0.72 -4.93
C ALA A 37 -4.75 1.17 -5.22
N VAL A 38 -3.75 0.44 -4.72
CA VAL A 38 -2.33 0.68 -4.99
C VAL A 38 -2.03 0.54 -6.48
N GLN A 39 -2.54 -0.49 -7.16
CA GLN A 39 -2.33 -0.68 -8.60
C GLN A 39 -2.83 0.52 -9.40
N VAL A 40 -4.09 0.91 -9.22
CA VAL A 40 -4.70 2.03 -9.96
C VAL A 40 -3.99 3.34 -9.65
N TRP A 41 -3.63 3.56 -8.39
CA TRP A 41 -2.89 4.74 -7.98
C TRP A 41 -1.50 4.81 -8.63
N ALA A 42 -0.76 3.70 -8.66
CA ALA A 42 0.59 3.64 -9.22
C ALA A 42 0.60 3.96 -10.72
N VAL A 43 -0.35 3.43 -11.49
CA VAL A 43 -0.54 3.73 -12.93
C VAL A 43 -0.85 5.20 -13.19
N CYS A 44 -1.45 5.88 -12.21
CA CYS A 44 -1.77 7.31 -12.31
C CYS A 44 -0.60 8.23 -11.96
N GLN A 45 0.54 7.71 -11.51
CA GLN A 45 1.70 8.54 -11.18
C GLN A 45 2.51 8.91 -12.44
N PRO A 46 3.08 10.12 -12.50
CA PRO A 46 3.84 10.57 -13.67
C PRO A 46 5.22 9.91 -13.81
N VAL A 47 5.67 9.19 -12.78
CA VAL A 47 6.97 8.51 -12.70
C VAL A 47 6.78 7.15 -12.01
N GLN A 48 7.79 6.29 -12.11
CA GLN A 48 7.81 5.01 -11.41
C GLN A 48 7.60 5.23 -9.90
N SER A 49 6.56 4.59 -9.36
CA SER A 49 6.17 4.72 -7.95
C SER A 49 6.93 3.73 -7.08
N THR A 50 7.17 4.13 -5.83
CA THR A 50 7.77 3.26 -4.81
C THR A 50 6.75 2.86 -3.74
N ILE A 51 7.08 1.82 -2.97
CA ILE A 51 6.26 1.44 -1.82
C ILE A 51 6.25 2.52 -0.72
N GLY A 52 7.28 3.36 -0.63
CA GLY A 52 7.30 4.51 0.28
C GLY A 52 6.34 5.63 -0.14
N ASP A 53 6.25 5.89 -1.45
CA ASP A 53 5.29 6.86 -2.01
C ASP A 53 3.85 6.40 -1.75
N ALA A 54 3.56 5.12 -2.00
CA ALA A 54 2.27 4.52 -1.71
C ALA A 54 1.94 4.56 -0.21
N ALA A 55 2.89 4.20 0.67
CA ALA A 55 2.70 4.26 2.12
C ALA A 55 2.31 5.66 2.59
N THR A 56 2.94 6.69 1.99
CA THR A 56 2.61 8.09 2.25
C THR A 56 1.22 8.46 1.72
N ALA A 57 0.89 8.07 0.48
CA ALA A 57 -0.38 8.39 -0.16
C ALA A 57 -1.59 7.78 0.55
N PHE A 58 -1.47 6.53 1.02
CA PHE A 58 -2.53 5.79 1.70
C PHE A 58 -2.50 5.94 3.22
N ASN A 59 -1.48 6.60 3.79
CA ASN A 59 -1.25 6.69 5.23
C ASN A 59 -1.24 5.31 5.92
N LEU A 60 -0.57 4.35 5.28
CA LEU A 60 -0.43 2.97 5.75
C LEU A 60 1.04 2.65 6.06
N PRO A 61 1.32 1.68 6.96
CA PRO A 61 2.67 1.18 7.17
C PRO A 61 3.28 0.63 5.88
N LEU A 62 4.59 0.81 5.72
CA LEU A 62 5.35 0.28 4.59
C LEU A 62 5.14 -1.22 4.39
N ALA A 63 5.14 -1.98 5.49
CA ALA A 63 4.92 -3.43 5.47
C ALA A 63 3.55 -3.82 4.92
N MET A 64 2.49 -3.05 5.18
CA MET A 64 1.17 -3.31 4.62
C MET A 64 1.16 -3.06 3.11
N ILE A 65 1.80 -1.97 2.65
CA ILE A 65 1.91 -1.70 1.22
C ILE A 65 2.69 -2.82 0.50
N ALA A 66 3.83 -3.24 1.05
CA ALA A 66 4.61 -4.34 0.49
C ALA A 66 3.78 -5.62 0.37
N GLN A 67 3.03 -5.99 1.43
CA GLN A 67 2.12 -7.13 1.41
C GLN A 67 1.02 -6.99 0.35
N ALA A 68 0.41 -5.81 0.21
CA ALA A 68 -0.61 -5.56 -0.80
C ALA A 68 -0.06 -5.68 -2.24
N VAL A 69 1.18 -5.22 -2.46
CA VAL A 69 1.86 -5.37 -3.76
C VAL A 69 2.12 -6.84 -4.07
N GLU A 70 2.68 -7.60 -3.13
CA GLU A 70 2.94 -9.04 -3.29
C GLU A 70 1.66 -9.88 -3.41
N TYR A 71 0.56 -9.41 -2.83
CA TYR A 71 -0.75 -10.05 -2.94
C TYR A 71 -1.34 -9.95 -4.35
N HIS A 72 -1.05 -8.87 -5.07
CA HIS A 72 -1.67 -8.63 -6.37
C HIS A 72 -1.01 -9.46 -7.48
N PRO A 73 -1.77 -10.20 -8.30
CA PRO A 73 -1.20 -11.11 -9.30
C PRO A 73 -0.42 -10.43 -10.44
N TYR A 74 -0.59 -9.11 -10.61
CA TYR A 74 0.03 -8.31 -11.69
C TYR A 74 0.97 -7.23 -11.17
N MET A 75 1.27 -7.20 -9.87
CA MET A 75 2.28 -6.30 -9.31
C MET A 75 3.42 -7.10 -8.67
N TYR A 76 4.58 -6.48 -8.53
CA TYR A 76 5.72 -7.07 -7.82
C TYR A 76 6.62 -5.99 -7.22
N LEU A 77 7.45 -6.38 -6.26
CA LEU A 77 8.47 -5.52 -5.68
C LEU A 77 9.78 -5.68 -6.46
N ASP A 78 10.29 -4.59 -7.01
CA ASP A 78 11.61 -4.55 -7.64
C ASP A 78 12.69 -4.17 -6.61
N GLY A 79 12.79 -5.00 -5.56
CA GLY A 79 13.70 -4.77 -4.44
C GLY A 79 13.17 -5.27 -3.09
N PRO A 80 13.89 -4.99 -2.00
CA PRO A 80 13.52 -5.42 -0.65
C PRO A 80 12.23 -4.77 -0.12
N ALA A 81 11.36 -5.55 0.53
CA ALA A 81 10.09 -5.09 1.09
C ALA A 81 10.21 -4.09 2.27
N ASP A 82 11.39 -4.00 2.89
CA ASP A 82 11.68 -3.09 4.00
C ASP A 82 12.34 -1.77 3.55
N ASN A 83 12.62 -1.62 2.25
CA ASN A 83 13.21 -0.42 1.68
C ASN A 83 12.12 0.48 1.05
N PRO A 84 11.85 1.68 1.57
CA PRO A 84 10.83 2.56 1.02
C PRO A 84 11.10 3.00 -0.44
N ALA A 85 12.35 2.93 -0.89
CA ALA A 85 12.72 3.24 -2.27
C ALA A 85 12.48 2.08 -3.26
N THR A 86 12.03 0.91 -2.79
CA THR A 86 11.70 -0.22 -3.66
C THR A 86 10.56 0.14 -4.60
N ALA A 87 10.80 -0.04 -5.89
CA ALA A 87 9.83 0.28 -6.92
C ALA A 87 8.71 -0.75 -6.99
N ILE A 88 7.52 -0.28 -7.34
CA ILE A 88 6.37 -1.13 -7.67
C ILE A 88 6.45 -1.43 -9.17
N GLY A 89 6.63 -2.70 -9.50
CA GLY A 89 6.60 -3.21 -10.87
C GLY A 89 5.22 -3.74 -11.23
N HIS A 90 4.92 -3.74 -12.53
CA HIS A 90 3.66 -4.22 -13.11
C HIS A 90 3.99 -5.24 -14.21
N ASP A 91 3.30 -6.38 -14.24
CA ASP A 91 3.45 -7.39 -15.30
C ASP A 91 2.11 -7.63 -16.00
N GLY A 92 2.11 -7.53 -17.32
CA GLY A 92 0.96 -7.88 -18.17
C GLY A 92 -0.20 -6.88 -18.24
N GLU A 93 0.05 -5.57 -18.09
CA GLU A 93 -0.98 -4.53 -18.33
C GLU A 93 -1.36 -4.35 -19.81
#